data_AF-A0A936E4I2-F1
#
_entry.id   AF-A0A936E4I2-F1
#
_cell.length_a   1.000
_cell.length_b   1.000
_cell.length_c   1.000
_cell.angle_alpha   90.00
_cell.angle_beta   90.00
_cell.angle_gamma   90.00
#
_symmetry.space_group_name_H-M   'P 1'
#
loop_
_entity.id
_entity.type
_entity.pdbx_description
1 polymer ?
#
loop_
_entity_poly.entity_id
_entity_poly.type
_entity_poly.pdbx_seq_one_letter_code
_entity_poly.pdbx_strand_id
1 'polypeptide(L)'
;MTVAVYMLFRLPRWRNVWDTAVALGLGTALTLIQVLPAFNYLRQTHRLPVPFWDLLRDYGLHSRAVAWFVPNFFGNSVAKNWWGIATSNDVETAVYVGLLPLALILAALLLRRDWHTRFFAMWGGLGLLWALGTPAYGLLYVLPVFNGLHPSRAIHPTHFSGVYLGRLRVRSIAQIERPDALPLGGIGLG
;
A
#
# COMPACT_ATOMS: atom_id res chain seq x y z
N MET A 1 0.72 -13.99 -24.13
CA MET A 1 1.19 -13.00 -23.12
C MET A 1 2.04 -13.59 -21.98
N THR A 2 2.09 -14.91 -21.79
CA THR A 2 2.92 -15.55 -20.75
C THR A 2 4.41 -15.63 -21.15
N VAL A 3 4.70 -15.73 -22.44
CA VAL A 3 6.07 -15.83 -22.98
C VAL A 3 6.87 -14.53 -22.83
N ALA A 4 6.23 -13.36 -22.96
CA ALA A 4 6.90 -12.06 -22.84
C ALA A 4 7.34 -11.75 -21.40
N VAL A 5 6.51 -12.10 -20.41
CA VAL A 5 6.87 -11.97 -18.98
C VAL A 5 7.93 -13.00 -18.58
N TYR A 6 7.84 -14.21 -19.13
CA TYR A 6 8.82 -15.27 -18.89
C TYR A 6 10.19 -14.96 -19.53
N MET A 7 10.20 -14.29 -20.69
CA MET A 7 11.43 -13.84 -21.35
C MET A 7 12.08 -12.63 -20.66
N LEU A 8 11.30 -11.78 -19.99
CA LEU A 8 11.82 -10.65 -19.20
C LEU A 8 12.69 -11.13 -18.02
N PHE A 9 12.45 -12.35 -17.52
CA PHE A 9 13.19 -12.94 -16.40
C PHE A 9 14.31 -13.90 -16.82
N ARG A 10 14.54 -14.16 -18.12
CA ARG A 10 15.44 -15.25 -18.57
C ARG A 10 16.61 -14.84 -19.48
N LEU A 11 16.95 -13.56 -19.64
CA LEU A 11 18.09 -13.16 -20.49
C LEU A 11 19.26 -12.50 -19.72
N PRO A 12 20.53 -12.72 -20.13
CA PRO A 12 21.71 -12.31 -19.36
C PRO A 12 21.96 -10.79 -19.38
N ARG A 13 21.70 -10.19 -18.21
CA ARG A 13 22.54 -9.30 -17.38
C ARG A 13 23.09 -7.93 -17.83
N TRP A 14 23.11 -7.48 -19.08
CA TRP A 14 23.63 -6.10 -19.39
C TRP A 14 22.62 -5.17 -20.08
N ARG A 15 21.87 -5.66 -21.08
CA ARG A 15 20.83 -4.84 -21.72
C ARG A 15 19.67 -4.54 -20.77
N ASN A 16 19.30 -5.51 -19.93
CA ASN A 16 18.30 -5.33 -18.88
C ASN A 16 18.76 -4.35 -17.79
N VAL A 17 20.08 -4.25 -17.53
CA VAL A 17 20.62 -3.31 -16.55
C VAL A 17 20.53 -1.88 -17.09
N TRP A 18 20.82 -1.68 -18.37
CA TRP A 18 20.62 -0.40 -19.03
C TRP A 18 19.15 0.01 -19.00
N ASP A 19 18.23 -0.86 -19.43
CA ASP A 19 16.80 -0.55 -19.42
C ASP A 19 16.29 -0.26 -18.00
N THR A 20 16.78 -1.01 -17.01
CA THR A 20 16.46 -0.76 -15.58
C THR A 20 17.04 0.58 -15.11
N ALA A 21 18.28 0.90 -15.48
CA ALA A 21 18.93 2.17 -15.13
C ALA A 21 18.22 3.35 -15.78
N VAL A 22 17.82 3.24 -17.05
CA VAL A 22 17.01 4.25 -17.75
C VAL A 22 15.65 4.41 -17.08
N ALA A 23 14.96 3.31 -16.76
CA ALA A 23 13.66 3.36 -16.08
C ALA A 23 13.76 4.00 -14.69
N LEU A 24 14.78 3.64 -13.90
CA LEU A 24 15.04 4.24 -12.59
C LEU A 24 15.44 5.71 -12.70
N GLY A 25 16.28 6.06 -13.68
CA GLY A 25 16.71 7.42 -13.94
C GLY A 25 15.55 8.32 -14.34
N LEU A 26 14.74 7.89 -15.32
CA LEU A 26 13.53 8.61 -15.74
C LEU A 26 12.51 8.71 -14.62
N GLY A 27 12.24 7.62 -13.89
CA GLY A 27 11.32 7.64 -12.76
C GLY A 27 11.77 8.59 -11.65
N THR A 28 13.06 8.60 -11.34
CA THR A 28 13.66 9.53 -10.35
C THR A 28 13.59 10.96 -10.85
N ALA A 29 13.94 11.22 -12.10
CA ALA A 29 13.88 12.56 -12.69
C ALA A 29 12.44 13.11 -12.68
N LEU A 30 11.46 12.31 -13.10
CA LEU A 30 10.05 12.69 -13.06
C LEU A 30 9.56 12.93 -11.62
N THR A 31 10.00 12.12 -10.67
CA THR A 31 9.65 12.29 -9.25
C THR A 31 10.30 13.55 -8.66
N LEU A 32 11.53 13.87 -9.05
CA LEU A 32 12.25 15.04 -8.56
C LEU A 32 11.57 16.36 -8.95
N ILE A 33 10.89 16.41 -10.11
CA ILE A 33 10.15 17.61 -10.55
C ILE A 33 9.11 18.03 -9.49
N GLN A 34 8.47 17.08 -8.82
CA GLN A 34 7.49 17.35 -7.76
C GLN A 34 8.09 17.32 -6.34
N VAL A 35 9.06 16.44 -6.07
CA VAL A 35 9.62 16.26 -4.72
C VAL A 35 10.59 17.38 -4.35
N LEU A 36 11.40 17.86 -5.30
CA LEU A 36 12.39 18.91 -5.03
C LEU A 36 11.75 20.23 -4.55
N PRO A 37 10.73 20.79 -5.24
CA PRO A 37 10.07 22.00 -4.73
C PRO A 37 9.38 21.74 -3.38
N ALA A 38 8.72 20.59 -3.22
CA ALA A 38 8.10 20.22 -1.94
C ALA A 38 9.13 20.20 -0.80
N PHE A 39 10.32 19.66 -1.04
CA PHE A 39 11.40 19.60 -0.07
C PHE A 39 11.96 20.98 0.29
N ASN A 40 12.08 21.89 -0.71
CA ASN A 40 12.48 23.27 -0.47
C ASN A 40 11.47 24.01 0.42
N TYR A 41 10.18 23.81 0.19
CA TYR A 41 9.12 24.41 1.03
C TYR A 41 9.06 23.79 2.43
N LEU A 42 9.28 22.48 2.56
CA LEU A 42 9.31 21.82 3.87
C LEU A 42 10.40 22.40 4.77
N ARG A 43 11.58 22.74 4.22
CA ARG A 43 12.67 23.37 4.96
C ARG A 43 12.35 24.77 5.48
N GLN A 44 11.40 25.46 4.84
CA GLN A 44 10.96 26.80 5.23
C GLN A 44 9.74 26.75 6.16
N THR A 45 9.18 25.57 6.39
CA THR A 45 7.98 25.41 7.21
C THR A 45 8.36 25.37 8.69
N HIS A 46 7.69 26.18 9.51
CA HIS A 46 7.83 26.21 10.98
C HIS A 46 7.17 25.00 11.67
N ARG A 47 7.21 23.81 11.05
CA ARG A 47 6.62 22.61 11.64
C ARG A 47 7.42 22.23 12.88
N LEU A 48 6.82 22.42 14.04
CA LEU A 48 7.37 21.94 15.29
C LEU A 48 7.40 20.40 15.22
N PRO A 49 8.58 19.77 15.43
CA PRO A 49 8.65 18.32 15.52
C PRO A 49 7.75 17.86 16.68
N VAL A 50 6.77 17.01 16.37
CA VAL A 50 5.88 16.44 17.36
C VAL A 50 6.64 15.33 18.09
N PRO A 51 6.65 15.29 19.43
CA PRO A 51 7.31 14.21 20.17
C PRO A 51 6.81 12.85 19.69
N PHE A 52 7.72 11.89 19.55
CA PHE A 52 7.42 10.58 18.97
C PHE A 52 6.19 9.89 19.60
N TRP A 53 6.10 9.94 20.94
CA TRP A 53 5.00 9.29 21.66
C TRP A 53 3.66 9.98 21.44
N ASP A 54 3.65 11.31 21.35
CA ASP A 54 2.44 12.10 21.06
C ASP A 54 1.99 11.84 19.62
N LEU A 55 2.94 11.74 18.68
CA LEU A 55 2.68 11.41 17.28
C LEU A 55 1.96 10.06 17.14
N LEU A 56 2.46 9.02 17.82
CA LEU A 56 1.83 7.69 17.78
C LEU A 56 0.46 7.67 18.44
N ARG A 57 0.30 8.36 19.57
CA ARG A 57 -0.95 8.42 20.35
C ARG A 57 -2.06 9.13 19.57
N ASP A 58 -1.77 10.30 19.04
CA ASP A 58 -2.79 11.20 18.49
C ASP A 58 -3.12 10.87 17.03
N TYR A 59 -2.11 10.43 16.27
CA TYR A 59 -2.23 10.21 14.82
C TYR A 59 -2.14 8.72 14.42
N GLY A 60 -1.94 7.81 15.37
CA GLY A 60 -2.10 6.38 15.14
C GLY A 60 -3.57 5.99 14.95
N LEU A 61 -3.83 4.96 14.17
CA LEU A 61 -5.19 4.44 13.93
C LEU A 61 -5.67 3.47 15.01
N HIS A 62 -4.82 3.05 15.97
CA HIS A 62 -5.20 2.08 17.01
C HIS A 62 -6.43 2.53 17.81
N SER A 63 -6.52 3.81 18.20
CA SER A 63 -7.65 4.39 18.93
C SER A 63 -8.93 4.50 18.09
N ARG A 64 -8.83 4.33 16.77
CA ARG A 64 -9.92 4.50 15.79
C ARG A 64 -10.30 3.20 15.09
N ALA A 65 -9.73 2.06 15.50
CA ALA A 65 -9.99 0.76 14.87
C ALA A 65 -11.48 0.36 14.89
N VAL A 66 -12.26 0.87 15.86
CA VAL A 66 -13.71 0.68 15.93
C VAL A 66 -14.41 1.20 14.67
N ALA A 67 -13.92 2.31 14.09
CA ALA A 67 -14.49 2.91 12.88
C ALA A 67 -14.34 2.03 11.63
N TRP A 68 -13.49 1.01 11.68
CA TRP A 68 -13.29 0.08 10.56
C TRP A 68 -14.46 -0.89 10.41
N PHE A 69 -15.17 -1.17 11.51
CA PHE A 69 -16.34 -2.04 11.55
C PHE A 69 -17.64 -1.25 11.60
N VAL A 70 -17.63 -0.12 12.33
CA VAL A 70 -18.78 0.76 12.49
C VAL A 70 -18.47 2.11 11.85
N PRO A 71 -18.85 2.34 10.57
CA PRO A 71 -18.58 3.61 9.91
C PRO A 71 -19.27 4.76 10.65
N ASN A 72 -18.65 5.93 10.65
CA ASN A 72 -19.12 7.14 11.34
C ASN A 72 -19.31 6.99 12.86
N PHE A 73 -18.70 6.01 13.51
CA PHE A 73 -18.77 5.86 14.98
C PHE A 73 -18.36 7.15 15.71
N PHE A 74 -17.30 7.82 15.24
CA PHE A 74 -16.81 9.09 15.78
C PHE A 74 -17.51 10.33 15.21
N GLY A 75 -18.53 10.16 14.37
CA GLY A 75 -19.17 11.24 13.61
C GLY A 75 -18.58 11.43 12.20
N ASN A 76 -18.96 12.52 11.54
CA ASN A 76 -18.59 12.89 10.17
C ASN A 76 -18.47 14.42 10.06
N SER A 77 -17.42 14.92 9.39
CA SER A 77 -17.19 16.34 9.11
C SER A 77 -18.33 17.01 8.35
N VAL A 78 -19.03 16.28 7.47
CA VAL A 78 -20.20 16.81 6.74
C VAL A 78 -21.34 17.15 7.72
N ALA A 79 -21.58 16.29 8.70
CA ALA A 79 -22.61 16.48 9.73
C ALA A 79 -22.12 17.34 10.91
N LYS A 80 -20.84 17.75 10.92
CA LYS A 80 -20.19 18.52 11.99
C LYS A 80 -20.39 17.93 13.40
N ASN A 81 -20.54 16.61 13.50
CA ASN A 81 -20.80 15.90 14.76
C ASN A 81 -19.60 15.03 15.19
N TRP A 82 -18.39 15.40 14.75
CA TRP A 82 -17.17 14.69 15.11
C TRP A 82 -16.83 14.87 16.59
N TRP A 83 -16.67 13.76 17.31
CA TRP A 83 -16.32 13.73 18.74
C TRP A 83 -15.02 12.96 19.02
N GLY A 84 -14.29 12.57 17.97
CA GLY A 84 -12.94 12.02 18.09
C GLY A 84 -11.89 13.10 18.39
N ILE A 85 -10.62 12.69 18.51
CA ILE A 85 -9.49 13.60 18.74
C ILE A 85 -9.48 14.68 17.65
N ALA A 86 -9.55 15.95 18.05
CA ALA A 86 -9.67 17.11 17.15
C ALA A 86 -8.44 17.32 16.25
N THR A 87 -7.27 16.79 16.65
CA THR A 87 -6.01 16.92 15.92
C THR A 87 -5.96 16.08 14.64
N SER A 88 -6.93 15.17 14.44
CA SER A 88 -6.99 14.30 13.26
C SER A 88 -8.16 14.64 12.36
N ASN A 89 -7.90 14.79 11.07
CA ASN A 89 -8.95 14.79 10.05
C ASN A 89 -9.67 13.43 10.06
N ASP A 90 -10.99 13.46 10.16
CA ASP A 90 -11.88 12.30 10.03
C ASP A 90 -11.69 11.62 8.67
N VAL A 91 -11.52 12.39 7.60
CA VAL A 91 -11.25 11.86 6.24
C VAL A 91 -9.92 11.10 6.16
N GLU A 92 -8.88 11.54 6.89
CA GLU A 92 -7.57 10.87 6.88
C GLU A 92 -7.56 9.58 7.72
N THR A 93 -8.56 9.39 8.57
CA THR A 93 -8.62 8.28 9.55
C THR A 93 -9.78 7.33 9.31
N ALA A 94 -10.71 7.68 8.43
CA ALA A 94 -11.77 6.80 7.93
C ALA A 94 -11.18 5.72 7.03
N VAL A 95 -10.86 4.57 7.64
CA VAL A 95 -10.47 3.36 6.93
C VAL A 95 -11.67 2.44 6.91
N TYR A 96 -12.20 2.17 5.72
CA TYR A 96 -13.25 1.18 5.52
C TYR A 96 -12.81 0.19 4.46
N VAL A 97 -12.64 -1.07 4.87
CA VAL A 97 -12.45 -2.19 3.97
C VAL A 97 -13.70 -3.04 4.09
N GLY A 98 -14.45 -3.20 2.99
CA GLY A 98 -15.65 -4.05 3.01
C GLY A 98 -15.34 -5.48 3.46
N LEU A 99 -16.35 -6.15 4.02
CA LEU A 99 -16.19 -7.53 4.51
C LEU A 99 -15.74 -8.50 3.39
N LEU A 100 -16.27 -8.32 2.18
CA LEU A 100 -15.92 -9.13 1.01
C LEU A 100 -14.44 -9.02 0.60
N PRO A 101 -13.86 -7.82 0.35
CA PRO A 101 -12.43 -7.72 0.04
C PRO A 101 -11.55 -8.23 1.19
N LEU A 102 -11.96 -8.05 2.45
CA LEU A 102 -11.23 -8.59 3.59
C LEU A 102 -11.19 -10.13 3.58
N ALA A 103 -12.33 -10.78 3.32
CA ALA A 103 -12.40 -12.23 3.17
C ALA A 103 -11.54 -12.74 2.00
N LEU A 104 -11.52 -12.03 0.88
CA LEU A 104 -10.68 -12.37 -0.28
C LEU A 104 -9.18 -12.24 0.03
N ILE A 105 -8.78 -11.21 0.78
CA ILE A 105 -7.39 -11.02 1.22
C ILE A 105 -6.99 -12.16 2.15
N LEU A 106 -7.80 -12.49 3.15
CA LEU A 106 -7.52 -13.60 4.06
C LEU A 106 -7.42 -14.94 3.30
N ALA A 107 -8.35 -15.20 2.38
CA ALA A 107 -8.29 -16.37 1.53
C ALA A 107 -7.01 -16.40 0.66
N ALA A 108 -6.58 -15.27 0.12
CA ALA A 108 -5.33 -15.18 -0.64
C ALA A 108 -4.11 -15.52 0.25
N LEU A 109 -4.06 -14.98 1.47
CA LEU A 109 -2.95 -15.20 2.41
C LEU A 109 -2.87 -16.64 2.92
N LEU A 110 -4.02 -17.29 3.16
CA LEU A 110 -4.08 -18.65 3.68
C LEU A 110 -3.80 -19.71 2.61
N LEU A 111 -4.24 -19.47 1.37
CA LEU A 111 -4.21 -20.47 0.31
C LEU A 111 -3.03 -20.32 -0.64
N ARG A 112 -2.39 -19.15 -0.71
CA ARG A 112 -1.26 -18.89 -1.62
C ARG A 112 0.02 -18.63 -0.84
N ARG A 113 1.11 -19.25 -1.27
CA ARG A 113 2.45 -19.11 -0.67
C ARG A 113 3.51 -18.64 -1.65
N ASP A 114 3.11 -18.04 -2.76
CA ASP A 114 4.02 -17.50 -3.77
C ASP A 114 4.77 -16.23 -3.28
N TRP A 115 5.88 -15.92 -3.95
CA TRP A 115 6.73 -14.78 -3.59
C TRP A 115 5.98 -13.45 -3.64
N HIS A 116 5.11 -13.23 -4.62
CA HIS A 116 4.34 -11.99 -4.72
C HIS A 116 3.36 -11.85 -3.57
N THR A 117 2.66 -12.93 -3.21
CA THR A 117 1.77 -12.97 -2.04
C THR A 117 2.54 -12.58 -0.78
N ARG A 118 3.72 -13.17 -0.55
CA ARG A 118 4.56 -12.83 0.61
C ARG A 118 5.03 -11.38 0.59
N PHE A 119 5.53 -10.89 -0.56
CA PHE A 119 6.00 -9.51 -0.71
C PHE A 119 4.89 -8.51 -0.38
N PHE A 120 3.71 -8.64 -0.98
CA PHE A 120 2.59 -7.73 -0.72
C PHE A 120 2.00 -7.91 0.68
N ALA A 121 1.99 -9.13 1.22
CA ALA A 121 1.60 -9.36 2.60
C ALA A 121 2.54 -8.64 3.59
N MET A 122 3.85 -8.74 3.38
CA MET A 122 4.84 -8.05 4.21
C MET A 122 4.75 -6.54 4.05
N TRP A 123 4.64 -6.03 2.82
CA TRP A 123 4.55 -4.60 2.55
C TRP A 123 3.26 -3.98 3.12
N GLY A 124 2.13 -4.65 2.93
CA GLY A 124 0.86 -4.23 3.52
C GLY A 124 0.85 -4.38 5.04
N GLY A 125 1.46 -5.42 5.59
CA GLY A 125 1.62 -5.61 7.03
C GLY A 125 2.48 -4.52 7.67
N LEU A 126 3.61 -4.17 7.06
CA LEU A 126 4.46 -3.05 7.50
C LEU A 126 3.71 -1.72 7.45
N GLY A 127 2.97 -1.46 6.36
CA GLY A 127 2.10 -0.29 6.24
C GLY A 127 1.06 -0.23 7.37
N LEU A 128 0.43 -1.36 7.69
CA LEU A 128 -0.56 -1.45 8.76
C LEU A 128 0.06 -1.21 10.13
N LEU A 129 1.24 -1.79 10.41
CA LEU A 129 1.97 -1.57 11.66
C LEU A 129 2.33 -0.10 11.86
N TRP A 130 2.77 0.57 10.79
CA TRP A 130 3.00 2.02 10.81
C TRP A 130 1.70 2.79 11.01
N ALA A 131 0.63 2.43 10.29
CA ALA A 131 -0.66 3.11 10.37
C ALA A 131 -1.33 3.02 11.74
N LEU A 132 -1.18 1.89 12.42
CA LEU A 132 -1.67 1.69 13.79
C LEU A 132 -0.95 2.58 14.81
N GLY A 133 0.23 3.12 14.48
CA GLY A 133 1.05 3.88 15.42
C GLY A 133 1.87 2.96 16.33
N THR A 134 2.38 1.84 15.81
CA THR A 134 3.31 0.99 16.58
C THR A 134 4.72 1.58 16.61
N PRO A 135 5.59 1.18 17.57
CA PRO A 135 6.98 1.63 17.61
C PRO A 135 7.80 1.33 16.34
N ALA A 136 7.32 0.43 15.46
CA ALA A 136 7.92 0.19 14.14
C ALA A 136 7.98 1.45 13.26
N TYR A 137 7.15 2.46 13.53
CA TYR A 137 7.20 3.76 12.88
C TYR A 137 8.48 4.54 13.19
N GLY A 138 9.22 4.19 14.25
CA GLY A 138 10.49 4.82 14.62
C GLY A 138 11.51 4.86 13.48
N LEU A 139 11.52 3.83 12.61
CA LEU A 139 12.36 3.79 11.40
C LEU A 139 12.09 4.97 10.46
N LEU A 140 10.82 5.37 10.31
CA LEU A 140 10.43 6.51 9.50
C LEU A 140 10.69 7.82 10.25
N TYR A 141 10.37 7.87 11.55
CA TYR A 141 10.51 9.07 12.37
C TYR A 141 11.93 9.64 12.42
N VAL A 142 12.97 8.81 12.31
CA VAL A 142 14.38 9.26 12.27
C VAL A 142 14.67 10.13 11.04
N LEU A 143 13.93 9.95 9.95
CA LEU A 143 14.11 10.73 8.74
C LEU A 143 13.45 12.12 8.90
N PRO A 144 14.17 13.22 8.62
CA PRO A 144 13.72 14.58 8.91
C PRO A 144 12.46 15.03 8.16
N VAL A 145 12.04 14.28 7.14
CA VAL A 145 10.80 14.51 6.38
C VAL A 145 9.59 13.85 7.04
N PHE A 146 9.83 12.75 7.76
CA PHE A 146 8.80 11.86 8.27
C PHE A 146 8.51 12.08 9.77
N ASN A 147 9.37 12.82 10.49
CA ASN A 147 9.15 13.18 11.90
C ASN A 147 7.89 14.03 12.17
N GLY A 148 7.26 14.60 11.13
CA GLY A 148 5.99 15.32 11.20
C GLY A 148 4.90 14.73 10.28
N LEU A 149 5.09 13.51 9.77
CA LEU A 149 4.09 12.83 8.96
C LEU A 149 3.16 12.02 9.86
N HIS A 150 1.85 12.12 9.64
CA HIS A 150 0.89 11.33 10.42
C HIS A 150 1.07 9.83 10.13
N PRO A 151 1.26 8.97 11.15
CA PRO A 151 1.39 7.53 10.98
C PRO A 151 0.20 6.92 10.24
N SER A 152 -1.02 7.43 10.46
CA SER A 152 -2.24 7.02 9.75
C SER A 152 -2.10 6.96 8.22
N ARG A 153 -1.29 7.84 7.61
CA ARG A 153 -1.05 7.89 6.16
C ARG A 153 -0.30 6.66 5.63
N ALA A 154 0.36 5.90 6.50
CA ALA A 154 0.97 4.63 6.12
C ALA A 154 -0.06 3.53 5.81
N ILE A 155 -1.37 3.79 5.94
CA ILE A 155 -2.42 2.86 5.53
C ILE A 155 -2.51 2.67 4.01
N HIS A 156 -2.01 3.62 3.20
CA HIS A 156 -2.08 3.52 1.74
C HIS A 156 -1.36 2.28 1.17
N PRO A 157 -0.12 1.96 1.60
CA PRO A 157 0.54 0.68 1.30
C PRO A 157 -0.32 -0.56 1.63
N THR A 158 -1.03 -0.54 2.76
CA THR A 158 -1.93 -1.62 3.19
C THR A 158 -3.08 -1.81 2.23
N HIS A 159 -3.77 -0.72 1.86
CA HIS A 159 -4.87 -0.78 0.90
C HIS A 159 -4.41 -1.28 -0.46
N PHE A 160 -3.30 -0.75 -0.98
CA PHE A 160 -2.76 -1.17 -2.27
C PHE A 160 -2.42 -2.67 -2.28
N SER A 161 -1.76 -3.14 -1.23
CA SER A 161 -1.41 -4.55 -1.08
C SER A 161 -2.64 -5.43 -0.95
N GLY A 162 -3.65 -5.01 -0.17
CA GLY A 162 -4.91 -5.71 -0.02
C GLY A 162 -5.67 -5.87 -1.35
N VAL A 163 -5.77 -4.80 -2.15
CA VAL A 163 -6.41 -4.87 -3.48
C VAL A 163 -5.69 -5.85 -4.40
N TYR A 164 -4.36 -5.84 -4.40
CA TYR A 164 -3.56 -6.77 -5.20
C TYR A 164 -3.80 -8.23 -4.78
N LEU A 165 -3.77 -8.51 -3.48
CA LEU A 165 -4.02 -9.84 -2.93
C LEU A 165 -5.45 -10.33 -3.22
N GLY A 166 -6.45 -9.48 -3.05
CA GLY A 166 -7.85 -9.79 -3.38
C GLY A 166 -8.02 -10.14 -4.86
N ARG A 167 -7.40 -9.38 -5.77
CA ARG A 167 -7.39 -9.68 -7.20
C ARG A 167 -6.76 -11.04 -7.52
N LEU A 168 -5.64 -11.38 -6.87
CA LEU A 168 -4.97 -12.66 -7.07
C LEU A 168 -5.88 -13.85 -6.74
N ARG A 169 -6.78 -13.70 -5.75
CA ARG A 169 -7.73 -14.75 -5.42
C ARG A 169 -8.86 -14.88 -6.44
N VAL A 170 -9.47 -13.76 -6.83
CA VAL A 170 -10.55 -13.77 -7.86
C VAL A 170 -10.05 -14.43 -9.15
N ARG A 171 -8.82 -14.11 -9.58
CA ARG A 171 -8.22 -14.73 -10.76
C ARG A 171 -8.06 -16.25 -10.62
N SER A 172 -7.69 -16.74 -9.44
CA SER A 172 -7.55 -18.18 -9.20
C SER A 172 -8.89 -18.92 -9.27
N ILE A 173 -9.97 -18.31 -8.78
CA ILE A 173 -11.32 -18.89 -8.85
C ILE A 173 -11.80 -18.93 -10.31
N ALA A 174 -11.65 -17.83 -11.04
CA ALA A 174 -12.06 -17.76 -12.45
C ALA A 174 -11.29 -18.72 -13.37
N GLN A 175 -10.08 -19.15 -12.99
CA GLN A 175 -9.31 -20.16 -13.72
C GLN A 175 -9.77 -21.59 -13.43
N ILE A 176 -10.32 -21.85 -12.24
CA ILE A 176 -10.88 -23.16 -11.87
C ILE A 176 -12.20 -23.41 -12.63
N GLU A 177 -13.01 -22.36 -12.82
CA GLU A 177 -14.29 -22.45 -13.54
C GLU A 177 -14.16 -22.53 -15.07
N ARG A 178 -12.96 -22.33 -15.63
CA ARG A 178 -12.67 -22.52 -17.07
C ARG A 178 -11.55 -23.53 -17.29
N PRO A 179 -11.78 -24.83 -17.08
CA PRO A 179 -10.81 -25.87 -17.45
C PRO A 179 -10.64 -26.01 -18.97
N ASP A 180 -11.60 -25.51 -19.78
CA ASP A 180 -11.78 -25.94 -21.18
C ASP A 180 -11.32 -24.89 -22.21
N ALA A 181 -10.64 -23.82 -21.79
CA ALA A 181 -10.01 -22.90 -22.74
C ALA A 181 -8.77 -23.58 -23.34
N LEU A 182 -9.03 -24.42 -24.35
CA LEU A 182 -8.09 -25.17 -25.18
C LEU A 182 -6.77 -24.42 -25.44
N PRO A 183 -5.62 -25.12 -25.43
CA PRO A 183 -4.40 -24.55 -26.00
C PRO A 183 -4.69 -24.26 -27.47
N LEU A 184 -4.67 -22.98 -27.86
CA LEU A 184 -4.70 -22.59 -29.26
C LEU A 184 -3.49 -23.22 -29.97
N GLY A 185 -3.78 -24.33 -30.66
CA GLY A 185 -3.14 -24.75 -31.90
C GLY A 185 -1.63 -24.95 -31.87
N GLY A 186 -1.20 -26.10 -31.35
CA GLY A 186 -0.17 -26.84 -32.07
C GLY A 186 -0.80 -27.43 -33.32
N ILE A 187 -0.63 -26.79 -34.47
CA ILE A 187 -0.75 -27.43 -35.79
C ILE A 187 0.49 -27.02 -36.57
N GLY A 188 1.53 -27.83 -36.44
CA GLY A 188 2.45 -28.03 -37.56
C GLY A 188 1.79 -29.07 -38.47
N LEU A 189 1.59 -28.71 -39.73
CA LEU A 189 1.40 -29.62 -40.85
C LEU A 189 1.92 -28.94 -42.11
N GLY A 190 2.84 -29.63 -42.80
CA GLY A 190 3.11 -29.49 -44.23
C GLY A 190 4.08 -28.40 -44.63
#